data_AF-A0A8J5WDE5-F1
#
_entry.id   AF-A0A8J5WDE5-F1
#
_cell.length_a   1.000
_cell.length_b   1.000
_cell.length_c   1.000
_cell.angle_alpha   90.00
_cell.angle_beta   90.00
_cell.angle_gamma   90.00
#
_symmetry.space_group_name_H-M   'P 1'
#
loop_
_entity.id
_entity.type
_entity.pdbx_description
1 polymer ?
#
loop_
_entity_poly.entity_id
_entity_poly.type
_entity_poly.pdbx_seq_one_letter_code
_entity_poly.pdbx_strand_id
1 'polypeptide(L)'
;MLAGEQFCHGDWSKIKKEYPSFNEGELLLFCFSSAYIVALLHDTLKVPMDSKRIDVTNQIGGVPVDWALGAFIVQKASNQTDAVHPEGDKILPEDNIRHGERPVHQSEAMSLGRHRWDLVEFLRWGASDRVCKFS
;
A
#
# COMPACT_ATOMS: atom_id res chain seq x y z
N MET A 1 14.04 -7.03 23.42
CA MET A 1 12.60 -7.44 23.33
C MET A 1 12.00 -7.75 24.69
N LEU A 2 12.35 -6.99 25.72
CA LEU A 2 11.98 -7.34 27.09
C LEU A 2 10.49 -7.08 27.39
N ALA A 3 9.88 -6.07 26.76
CA ALA A 3 8.50 -5.67 27.07
C ALA A 3 7.46 -6.73 26.67
N GLY A 4 7.55 -7.29 25.46
CA GLY A 4 6.61 -8.33 25.00
C GLY A 4 6.71 -9.61 25.83
N GLU A 5 7.95 -10.05 26.11
CA GLU A 5 8.21 -11.23 26.96
C GLU A 5 7.71 -11.03 28.40
N GLN A 6 7.97 -9.85 28.99
CA GLN A 6 7.46 -9.51 30.32
C GLN A 6 5.94 -9.49 30.38
N PHE A 7 5.28 -9.01 29.32
CA PHE A 7 3.83 -9.03 29.22
C PHE A 7 3.30 -10.46 29.10
N CYS A 8 3.88 -11.28 28.23
CA CYS A 8 3.49 -12.68 28.03
C CYS A 8 3.63 -13.54 29.29
N HIS A 9 4.66 -13.30 30.12
CA HIS A 9 4.89 -14.03 31.37
C HIS A 9 4.27 -13.34 32.61
N GLY A 10 3.56 -12.23 32.43
CA GLY A 10 2.98 -11.47 33.53
C GLY A 10 1.74 -12.14 34.14
N ASP A 11 1.43 -11.79 35.39
CA ASP A 11 0.20 -12.24 36.04
C ASP A 11 -1.02 -11.59 35.40
N TRP A 12 -1.94 -12.42 34.90
CA TRP A 12 -3.16 -11.97 34.22
C TRP A 12 -4.02 -11.01 35.06
N SER A 13 -4.14 -11.27 36.37
CA SER A 13 -4.91 -10.40 37.27
C SER A 13 -4.25 -9.03 37.44
N LYS A 14 -2.93 -8.96 37.34
CA LYS A 14 -2.19 -7.70 37.36
C LYS A 14 -2.33 -6.96 36.03
N ILE A 15 -2.16 -7.65 34.91
CA ILE A 15 -2.29 -7.10 33.55
C ILE A 15 -3.65 -6.44 33.35
N LYS A 16 -4.74 -7.11 33.75
CA LYS A 16 -6.10 -6.53 33.63
C LYS A 16 -6.30 -5.26 34.44
N LYS A 17 -5.63 -5.13 35.59
CA LYS A 17 -5.69 -3.91 36.41
C LYS A 17 -4.85 -2.77 35.83
N GLU A 18 -3.73 -3.12 35.21
CA GLU A 18 -2.79 -2.16 34.61
C GLU A 18 -3.32 -1.58 33.29
N TYR A 19 -4.10 -2.37 32.54
CA TYR A 19 -4.65 -2.00 31.24
C TYR A 19 -6.19 -2.08 31.20
N PRO A 20 -6.91 -1.28 32.00
CA PRO A 20 -8.37 -1.39 32.15
C PRO A 20 -9.16 -0.91 30.93
N SER A 21 -8.52 -0.17 30.01
CA SER A 21 -9.14 0.33 28.79
C SER A 21 -9.33 -0.73 27.71
N PHE A 22 -8.64 -1.88 27.83
CA PHE A 22 -8.69 -2.97 26.87
C PHE A 22 -9.54 -4.10 27.42
N ASN A 23 -10.29 -4.75 26.53
CA ASN A 23 -11.02 -5.95 26.91
C ASN A 23 -10.09 -7.18 26.97
N GLU A 24 -10.57 -8.25 27.59
CA GLU A 24 -9.76 -9.47 27.75
C GLU A 24 -9.29 -10.07 26.43
N GLY A 25 -10.12 -10.04 25.39
CA GLY A 25 -9.75 -10.53 24.05
C GLY A 25 -8.62 -9.73 23.41
N GLU A 26 -8.63 -8.41 23.56
CA GLU A 26 -7.56 -7.52 23.10
C GLU A 26 -6.26 -7.79 23.85
N LEU A 27 -6.33 -7.94 25.18
CA LEU A 27 -5.17 -8.20 26.03
C LEU A 27 -4.52 -9.56 25.71
N LEU A 28 -5.32 -10.58 25.40
CA LEU A 28 -4.79 -11.89 24.97
C LEU A 28 -4.01 -11.77 23.65
N LEU A 29 -4.44 -10.88 22.76
CA LEU A 29 -3.80 -10.72 21.45
C LEU A 29 -2.43 -10.04 21.57
N PHE A 30 -2.21 -9.19 22.58
CA PHE A 30 -0.94 -8.45 22.72
C PHE A 30 0.28 -9.35 22.85
N CYS A 31 0.20 -10.46 23.60
CA CYS A 31 1.32 -11.39 23.69
C CYS A 31 1.66 -11.96 22.31
N PHE A 32 0.66 -12.52 21.62
CA PHE A 32 0.83 -13.08 20.27
C PHE A 32 1.32 -12.03 19.28
N SER A 33 0.68 -10.87 19.21
CA SER A 33 1.03 -9.77 18.30
C SER A 33 2.45 -9.28 18.53
N SER A 34 2.88 -9.13 19.79
CA SER A 34 4.25 -8.69 20.09
C SER A 34 5.30 -9.67 19.60
N ALA A 35 5.10 -10.98 19.82
CA ALA A 35 6.01 -12.02 19.33
C ALA A 35 5.99 -12.10 17.79
N TYR A 36 4.81 -11.99 17.19
CA TYR A 36 4.64 -12.08 15.74
C TYR A 36 5.29 -10.91 15.00
N ILE A 37 5.07 -9.66 15.45
CA ILE A 37 5.67 -8.46 14.82
C ILE A 37 7.20 -8.58 14.84
N VAL A 38 7.74 -9.04 15.97
CA VAL A 38 9.18 -9.29 16.14
C VAL A 38 9.69 -10.34 15.15
N ALA A 39 9.07 -11.52 15.11
CA ALA A 39 9.49 -12.59 14.21
C ALA A 39 9.39 -12.17 12.74
N LEU A 40 8.31 -11.46 12.38
CA LEU A 40 8.11 -10.94 11.04
C LEU A 40 9.23 -9.97 10.64
N LEU A 41 9.56 -9.01 11.49
CA LEU A 41 10.60 -8.01 11.19
C LEU A 41 12.00 -8.62 11.13
N HIS A 42 12.35 -9.42 12.14
CA HIS A 42 13.74 -9.88 12.30
C HIS A 42 14.03 -11.19 11.56
N ASP A 43 13.14 -12.18 11.66
CA ASP A 43 13.41 -13.50 11.11
C ASP A 43 13.04 -13.58 9.63
N THR A 44 11.90 -12.98 9.26
CA THR A 44 11.38 -13.00 7.88
C THR A 44 11.95 -11.85 7.05
N LEU A 45 11.80 -10.59 7.50
CA LEU A 45 12.21 -9.40 6.75
C LEU A 45 13.68 -9.01 6.97
N LYS A 46 14.42 -9.72 7.83
CA LYS A 46 15.85 -9.51 8.10
C LYS A 46 16.21 -8.09 8.54
N VAL A 47 15.28 -7.41 9.20
CA VAL A 47 15.57 -6.13 9.86
C VAL A 47 16.47 -6.41 11.06
N PRO A 48 17.57 -5.66 11.28
CA PRO A 48 18.37 -5.80 12.49
C PRO A 48 17.63 -5.34 13.75
N MET A 49 17.85 -6.04 14.88
CA MET A 49 17.27 -5.75 16.20
C MET A 49 17.56 -4.34 16.72
N ASP A 50 18.72 -3.82 16.39
CA ASP A 50 19.27 -2.53 16.79
C ASP A 50 19.06 -1.44 15.72
N SER A 51 18.31 -1.76 14.66
CA SER A 51 18.03 -0.84 13.58
C SER A 51 17.20 0.35 14.06
N LYS A 52 17.78 1.55 13.95
CA LYS A 52 17.08 2.83 14.17
C LYS A 52 16.33 3.33 12.93
N ARG A 53 16.12 2.46 11.94
CA ARG A 53 15.48 2.82 10.67
C ARG A 53 13.95 2.68 10.70
N ILE A 54 13.41 2.10 11.77
CA ILE A 54 11.97 1.88 11.93
C ILE A 54 11.47 2.80 13.03
N ASP A 55 10.58 3.71 12.64
CA ASP A 55 9.77 4.50 13.57
C ASP A 55 8.33 3.98 13.52
N VAL A 56 7.72 3.83 14.69
CA VAL A 56 6.33 3.38 14.84
C VAL A 56 5.46 4.59 15.14
N THR A 57 4.54 4.93 14.24
CA THR A 57 3.58 6.01 14.42
C THR A 57 2.27 5.72 13.70
N ASN A 58 1.16 6.22 14.25
CA ASN A 58 -0.15 6.17 13.59
C ASN A 58 -0.46 7.44 12.79
N GLN A 59 0.37 8.49 12.92
CA GLN A 59 0.12 9.79 12.30
C GLN A 59 1.41 10.56 11.99
N ILE A 60 1.37 11.39 10.95
CA ILE A 60 2.43 12.33 10.58
C ILE A 60 1.77 13.69 10.37
N GLY A 61 2.22 14.71 11.11
CA GLY A 61 1.63 16.06 11.01
C GLY A 61 0.13 16.12 11.36
N GLY A 62 -0.37 15.21 12.21
CA GLY A 62 -1.78 15.11 12.56
C GLY A 62 -2.66 14.35 11.54
N VAL A 63 -2.05 13.87 10.45
CA VAL A 63 -2.74 13.07 9.43
C VAL A 63 -2.46 11.58 9.69
N PRO A 64 -3.49 10.71 9.73
CA PRO A 64 -3.29 9.27 9.87
C PRO A 64 -2.43 8.68 8.75
N VAL A 65 -1.50 7.78 9.13
CA VAL A 65 -0.70 7.04 8.15
C VAL A 65 -1.53 5.86 7.66
N ASP A 66 -2.16 6.02 6.51
CA ASP A 66 -3.01 5.00 5.89
C ASP A 66 -2.87 5.01 4.36
N TRP A 67 -3.08 3.84 3.74
CA TRP A 67 -3.06 3.69 2.29
C TRP A 67 -4.18 4.49 1.60
N ALA A 68 -5.29 4.75 2.30
CA ALA A 68 -6.44 5.46 1.76
C ALA A 68 -6.10 6.88 1.27
N LEU A 69 -5.22 7.60 1.98
CA LEU A 69 -4.78 8.94 1.58
C LEU A 69 -4.00 8.89 0.25
N GLY A 70 -3.11 7.92 0.09
CA GLY A 70 -2.38 7.71 -1.15
C GLY A 70 -3.31 7.40 -2.31
N ALA A 71 -4.29 6.53 -2.10
CA ALA A 71 -5.30 6.19 -3.11
C ALA A 71 -6.10 7.43 -3.57
N PHE A 72 -6.51 8.29 -2.63
CA PHE A 72 -7.22 9.53 -2.94
C PHE A 72 -6.40 10.48 -3.83
N ILE A 73 -5.12 10.69 -3.50
CA ILE A 73 -4.23 11.56 -4.28
C ILE A 73 -4.10 11.04 -5.72
N VAL A 74 -3.86 9.73 -5.89
CA VAL A 74 -3.74 9.10 -7.21
C VAL A 74 -5.01 9.30 -8.04
N GLN A 75 -6.19 9.08 -7.43
CA GLN A 75 -7.48 9.25 -8.11
C GLN A 75 -7.76 10.71 -8.51
N LYS A 76 -7.39 11.68 -7.66
CA LYS A 76 -7.60 13.10 -7.99
C LYS A 76 -6.64 13.59 -9.05
N ALA A 77 -5.39 13.14 -9.01
CA ALA A 77 -4.39 13.48 -10.03
C ALA A 77 -4.79 12.94 -11.41
N SER A 78 -5.34 11.72 -11.50
CA SER A 78 -5.80 11.16 -12.78
C SER A 78 -6.96 11.94 -13.38
N ASN A 79 -7.93 12.36 -12.55
CA ASN A 79 -9.14 13.05 -13.02
C ASN A 79 -8.86 14.50 -13.50
N GLN A 80 -7.73 15.09 -13.13
CA GLN A 80 -7.35 16.44 -13.59
C GLN A 80 -6.77 16.43 -15.01
N THR A 81 -6.16 15.33 -15.44
CA THR A 81 -5.58 15.17 -16.79
C THR A 81 -6.64 15.08 -17.90
N ASP A 82 -7.88 14.73 -17.56
CA ASP A 82 -8.97 14.59 -18.55
C ASP A 82 -9.71 15.91 -18.83
N ALA A 83 -9.39 17.00 -18.12
CA ALA A 83 -10.13 18.27 -18.18
C ALA A 83 -9.41 19.40 -18.94
N VAL A 84 -8.23 19.17 -19.52
CA VAL A 84 -7.51 20.18 -20.31
C VAL A 84 -7.34 19.72 -21.76
N HIS A 85 -8.37 19.96 -22.57
CA HIS A 85 -8.23 20.05 -24.02
C HIS A 85 -8.79 21.40 -24.46
N PRO A 86 -7.96 22.40 -24.85
CA PRO A 86 -8.49 23.63 -25.40
C PRO A 86 -8.92 23.40 -26.86
N GLU A 87 -10.06 23.99 -27.19
CA GLU A 87 -10.69 23.99 -28.51
C GLU A 87 -9.71 24.35 -29.63
N GLY A 88 -9.61 23.47 -30.63
CA GLY A 88 -8.95 23.75 -31.91
C GLY A 88 -10.00 24.08 -32.96
N ASP A 89 -10.02 25.34 -33.40
CA ASP A 89 -10.83 25.88 -34.48
C ASP A 89 -10.81 25.02 -35.75
N LYS A 90 -11.99 24.85 -36.36
CA LYS A 90 -12.16 24.20 -37.66
C LYS A 90 -11.98 25.21 -38.79
N ILE A 91 -11.00 25.00 -39.67
CA ILE A 91 -10.99 25.58 -41.03
C ILE A 91 -10.62 24.46 -42.02
N LEU A 92 -11.50 24.24 -43.00
CA LEU A 92 -11.42 23.31 -44.14
C LEU A 92 -10.96 24.11 -45.40
N PRO A 93 -10.75 23.47 -46.57
CA PRO A 93 -9.54 22.83 -47.08
C PRO A 93 -8.94 23.59 -48.28
N GLU A 94 -7.72 23.27 -48.70
CA GLU A 94 -7.11 23.40 -50.05
C GLU A 94 -5.57 23.40 -49.84
N ASP A 95 -4.69 22.74 -50.58
CA ASP A 95 -4.81 22.02 -51.84
C ASP A 95 -3.55 21.13 -52.03
N ASN A 96 -3.71 20.05 -52.80
CA ASN A 96 -2.73 19.37 -53.67
C ASN A 96 -1.27 19.05 -53.22
N ILE A 97 -0.92 17.75 -53.20
CA ILE A 97 -0.10 17.04 -54.24
C ILE A 97 0.36 15.67 -53.71
N ARG A 98 0.30 14.67 -54.60
CA ARG A 98 0.41 13.23 -54.35
C ARG A 98 1.76 12.67 -54.84
N HIS A 99 2.24 11.64 -54.14
CA HIS A 99 3.15 10.53 -54.53
C HIS A 99 4.61 10.54 -54.07
N GLY A 100 4.97 9.47 -53.37
CA GLY A 100 6.33 9.04 -53.07
C GLY A 100 6.38 8.05 -51.91
N GLU A 101 5.82 6.85 -52.08
CA GLU A 101 5.95 5.78 -51.08
C GLU A 101 7.42 5.32 -50.99
N ARG A 102 7.99 5.39 -49.78
CA ARG A 102 9.17 4.62 -49.36
C ARG A 102 8.81 3.98 -48.02
N PRO A 103 8.98 2.66 -47.82
CA PRO A 103 8.70 2.06 -46.53
C PRO A 103 9.77 2.52 -45.55
N VAL A 104 9.40 3.40 -44.64
CA VAL A 104 10.19 3.67 -43.44
C VAL A 104 9.92 2.53 -42.48
N HIS A 105 11.01 1.89 -42.07
CA HIS A 105 11.11 0.86 -41.05
C HIS A 105 10.09 1.14 -39.93
N GLN A 106 9.12 0.24 -39.79
CA GLN A 106 8.22 0.22 -38.65
C GLN A 106 9.10 -0.04 -37.43
N SER A 107 9.51 1.03 -36.74
CA SER A 107 9.85 0.93 -35.35
C SER A 107 8.55 0.55 -34.67
N GLU A 108 8.35 -0.76 -34.50
CA GLU A 108 7.46 -1.33 -33.50
C GLU A 108 7.80 -0.63 -32.20
N ALA A 109 7.05 0.43 -31.89
CA ALA A 109 6.90 0.87 -30.53
C ALA A 109 6.34 -0.35 -29.83
N MET A 110 7.20 -1.05 -29.09
CA MET A 110 6.81 -2.10 -28.19
C MET A 110 5.59 -1.56 -27.45
N SER A 111 4.42 -2.11 -27.79
CA SER A 111 3.25 -2.03 -26.95
C SER A 111 3.69 -2.70 -25.67
N LEU A 112 4.25 -1.89 -24.77
CA LEU A 112 4.39 -2.26 -23.38
C LEU A 112 2.94 -2.32 -22.94
N GLY A 113 2.37 -3.51 -23.08
CA GLY A 113 1.07 -3.87 -22.57
C GLY A 113 1.04 -3.32 -21.18
N ARG A 114 0.29 -2.23 -21.02
CA ARG A 114 0.03 -1.59 -19.75
C ARG A 114 -0.82 -2.64 -19.02
N HIS A 115 -0.14 -3.61 -18.41
CA HIS A 115 -0.71 -4.46 -17.40
C HIS A 115 -1.07 -3.50 -16.28
N ARG A 116 -2.28 -2.98 -16.43
CA ARG A 116 -3.09 -2.36 -15.41
C ARG A 116 -3.19 -3.42 -14.33
N TRP A 117 -2.23 -3.41 -13.42
CA TRP A 117 -2.40 -4.03 -12.13
C TRP A 117 -3.63 -3.36 -11.56
N ASP A 118 -4.77 -4.04 -11.62
CA ASP A 118 -5.96 -3.61 -10.91
C ASP A 118 -5.55 -3.60 -9.45
N LEU A 119 -5.18 -2.42 -8.93
CA LEU A 119 -4.93 -2.18 -7.52
C LEU A 119 -6.12 -2.68 -6.68
N VAL A 120 -7.31 -2.66 -7.28
CA VAL A 120 -8.52 -3.29 -6.76
C VAL A 120 -8.35 -4.80 -6.57
N GLU A 121 -7.78 -5.53 -7.54
CA GLU A 121 -7.51 -6.97 -7.40
C GLU A 121 -6.36 -7.26 -6.41
N PHE A 122 -5.34 -6.40 -6.31
CA PHE A 122 -4.28 -6.56 -5.30
C PHE A 122 -4.81 -6.34 -3.87
N LEU A 123 -5.64 -5.31 -3.67
CA LEU A 123 -6.31 -5.06 -2.39
C LEU A 123 -7.35 -6.15 -2.08
N ARG A 124 -8.05 -6.67 -3.11
CA ARG A 124 -8.99 -7.79 -2.96
C ARG A 124 -8.28 -9.11 -2.65
N TRP A 125 -7.10 -9.36 -3.22
CA TRP A 125 -6.27 -10.52 -2.89
C TRP A 125 -5.74 -10.42 -1.45
N GLY A 126 -5.26 -9.25 -1.03
CA GLY A 126 -4.81 -9.01 0.35
C GLY A 126 -5.91 -9.19 1.41
N ALA A 127 -7.17 -8.97 1.04
CA ALA A 127 -8.32 -9.18 1.91
C ALA A 127 -8.96 -10.58 1.79
N SER A 128 -8.56 -11.40 0.80
CA SER A 128 -9.22 -12.68 0.49
C SER A 128 -8.47 -13.94 0.94
N ASP A 129 -7.23 -13.83 1.44
CA ASP A 129 -6.55 -14.98 2.02
C ASP A 129 -6.89 -15.17 3.50
N ARG A 130 -7.99 -15.91 3.65
CA ARG A 130 -8.43 -16.74 4.78
C ARG A 130 -7.39 -16.88 5.90
N VAL A 131 -7.81 -16.40 7.08
CA VAL A 131 -7.76 -17.12 8.37
C VAL A 131 -6.46 -17.89 8.62
N CYS A 132 -5.58 -17.31 9.43
CA CYS A 132 -4.54 -18.04 10.14
C CYS A 132 -5.17 -19.26 10.83
N LYS A 133 -4.98 -20.45 10.26
CA LYS A 133 -5.31 -21.73 10.89
C LYS A 133 -3.98 -22.33 11.35
N PHE A 134 -3.62 -22.09 12.60
CA PHE A 134 -2.50 -22.77 13.24
C PHE A 134 -2.98 -24.16 13.68
N SER A 135 -2.29 -25.19 13.16
CA SER A 135 -2.36 -26.57 13.66
C SER A 135 -1.29 -26.80 14.72
#